data_AF-A0A969PB92-F1
#
_entry.id   AF-A0A969PB92-F1
#
_cell.length_a   1.000
_cell.length_b   1.000
_cell.length_c   1.000
_cell.angle_alpha   90.00
_cell.angle_beta   90.00
_cell.angle_gamma   90.00
#
_symmetry.space_group_name_H-M   'P 1'
#
loop_
_entity.id
_entity.type
_entity.pdbx_description
1 polymer ?
#
loop_
_entity_poly.entity_id
_entity_poly.type
_entity_poly.pdbx_seq_one_letter_code
_entity_poly.pdbx_strand_id
1 'polypeptide(L)'
;MSTGLILIFAILVVGGVIATVGDRIGTRVGKARLSLFNLRPRNTATLVTILTGVVVAASTLGILLGTSGPLRKGIFELEKIQRDLRRTRGQLQATEDQLQATNNQKSQAEIELNKSRSDRATAQKQLLETNESLQGAIAERDKANTIRSQAQAEVERTQDQLSAVFGQITTLRSEINQLQSERQRVIAEGEEEVRAKQAVISQREAQLRKLEAQQDFLVKRNCQAGAR
;
A
#
# COMPACT_ATOMS: atom_id res chain seq x y z
N MET A 1 -83.66 6.99 -17.29
CA MET A 1 -84.18 7.03 -15.90
C MET A 1 -85.38 6.11 -15.66
N SER A 2 -85.98 5.52 -16.70
CA SER A 2 -87.17 4.68 -16.62
C SER A 2 -86.92 3.24 -16.16
N THR A 3 -85.81 2.60 -16.56
CA THR A 3 -85.52 1.19 -16.22
C THR A 3 -85.27 0.96 -14.72
N GLY A 4 -84.63 1.90 -14.02
CA GLY A 4 -84.44 1.83 -12.57
C GLY A 4 -85.76 1.89 -11.79
N LEU A 5 -86.66 2.82 -12.18
CA LEU A 5 -87.99 2.96 -11.57
C LEU A 5 -88.88 1.74 -11.84
N ILE A 6 -88.82 1.16 -13.05
CA ILE A 6 -89.57 -0.05 -13.39
C ILE A 6 -89.11 -1.25 -12.53
N LEU A 7 -87.80 -1.41 -12.31
CA LEU A 7 -87.27 -2.46 -11.45
C LEU A 7 -87.67 -2.27 -9.98
N ILE A 8 -87.60 -1.04 -9.47
CA ILE A 8 -88.03 -0.71 -8.11
C ILE A 8 -89.53 -1.01 -7.94
N PHE A 9 -90.36 -0.59 -8.90
CA PHE A 9 -91.80 -0.86 -8.87
C PHE A 9 -92.11 -2.36 -8.95
N ALA A 10 -91.41 -3.12 -9.82
CA ALA A 10 -91.57 -4.57 -9.93
C ALA A 10 -91.19 -5.28 -8.62
N ILE A 11 -90.10 -4.89 -7.97
CA ILE A 11 -89.68 -5.45 -6.67
C ILE A 11 -90.71 -5.11 -5.58
N LEU A 12 -91.27 -3.90 -5.58
CA LEU A 12 -92.26 -3.47 -4.59
C LEU A 12 -93.57 -4.27 -4.73
N VAL A 13 -94.03 -4.49 -5.97
CA VAL A 13 -95.20 -5.33 -6.25
C VAL A 13 -94.95 -6.78 -5.83
N VAL A 14 -93.81 -7.37 -6.21
CA VAL A 14 -93.45 -8.74 -5.83
C VAL A 14 -93.33 -8.88 -4.29
N GLY A 15 -92.72 -7.91 -3.62
CA GLY A 15 -92.62 -7.86 -2.16
C GLY A 15 -93.99 -7.80 -1.47
N GLY A 16 -94.92 -6.99 -2.00
CA GLY A 16 -96.30 -6.90 -1.49
C GLY A 16 -97.09 -8.19 -1.68
N VAL A 17 -96.92 -8.87 -2.81
CA VAL A 17 -97.54 -10.19 -3.07
C VAL A 17 -96.99 -11.25 -2.10
N ILE A 18 -95.68 -11.29 -1.89
CA ILE A 18 -95.05 -12.24 -0.96
C ILE A 18 -95.50 -11.97 0.48
N ALA A 19 -95.61 -10.71 0.90
CA ALA A 19 -96.07 -10.33 2.24
C ALA A 19 -97.52 -10.79 2.51
N THR A 20 -98.44 -10.59 1.56
CA THR A 20 -99.84 -10.98 1.70
C THR A 20 -100.04 -12.50 1.67
N VAL A 21 -99.25 -13.22 0.87
CA VAL A 21 -99.25 -14.69 0.86
C VAL A 21 -98.67 -15.25 2.17
N GLY A 22 -97.58 -14.67 2.68
CA GLY A 22 -96.99 -15.05 3.96
C GLY A 22 -97.96 -14.89 5.14
N ASP A 23 -98.68 -13.78 5.21
CA ASP A 23 -99.68 -13.52 6.24
C ASP A 23 -100.90 -14.48 6.14
N ARG A 24 -101.36 -14.77 4.92
CA ARG A 24 -102.43 -15.77 4.70
C ARG A 24 -102.03 -17.18 5.10
N ILE A 25 -100.78 -17.58 4.89
CA ILE A 25 -100.27 -18.89 5.31
C ILE A 25 -100.17 -18.94 6.84
N GLY A 26 -99.62 -17.91 7.48
CA GLY A 26 -99.54 -17.82 8.94
C GLY A 26 -100.91 -17.85 9.63
N THR A 27 -101.88 -17.10 9.11
CA THR A 27 -103.25 -17.04 9.65
C THR A 27 -104.05 -18.31 9.41
N ARG A 28 -103.87 -19.00 8.27
CA ARG A 28 -104.50 -20.32 8.02
C ARG A 28 -103.97 -21.38 8.97
N VAL A 29 -102.66 -21.43 9.19
CA VAL A 29 -102.03 -22.38 10.12
C VAL A 29 -102.48 -22.10 11.56
N GLY A 30 -102.63 -20.81 11.93
CA GLY A 30 -103.18 -20.42 13.23
C GLY A 30 -104.65 -20.78 13.46
N LYS A 31 -105.49 -20.72 12.41
CA LYS A 31 -106.91 -21.13 12.48
C LYS A 31 -107.09 -22.65 12.46
N ALA A 32 -106.20 -23.38 11.79
CA ALA A 32 -106.24 -24.85 11.70
C ALA A 32 -105.93 -25.58 13.02
N ARG A 33 -105.62 -24.85 14.11
CA ARG A 33 -105.23 -25.39 15.42
C ARG A 33 -104.13 -26.45 15.35
N LEU A 34 -103.24 -26.33 14.38
CA LEU A 34 -102.11 -27.22 14.23
C LEU A 34 -101.18 -27.01 15.43
N SER A 35 -100.95 -28.09 16.17
CA SER A 35 -99.98 -28.15 17.25
C SER A 35 -98.69 -28.67 16.67
N LEU A 36 -97.67 -27.82 16.62
CA LEU A 36 -96.30 -28.24 16.34
C LEU A 36 -95.59 -28.33 17.69
N PHE A 37 -95.06 -29.51 18.04
CA PHE A 37 -94.34 -29.73 19.30
C PHE A 37 -95.10 -29.30 20.58
N ASN A 38 -96.41 -29.61 20.66
CA ASN A 38 -97.24 -29.39 21.85
C ASN A 38 -97.47 -27.90 22.26
N LEU A 39 -97.26 -26.96 21.34
CA LEU A 39 -97.43 -25.52 21.57
C LEU A 39 -98.89 -25.06 21.42
N ARG A 40 -99.28 -24.04 22.21
CA ARG A 40 -100.60 -23.40 22.12
C ARG A 40 -100.82 -22.85 20.70
N PRO A 41 -101.96 -23.10 20.02
CA PRO A 41 -102.18 -22.82 18.60
C PRO A 41 -101.82 -21.40 18.11
N ARG A 42 -101.98 -20.39 18.97
CA ARG A 42 -101.61 -18.99 18.68
C ARG A 42 -100.10 -18.83 18.49
N ASN A 43 -99.29 -19.51 19.31
CA ASN A 43 -97.83 -19.45 19.26
C ASN A 43 -97.30 -20.26 18.06
N THR A 44 -97.96 -21.35 17.68
CA THR A 44 -97.62 -22.11 16.47
C THR A 44 -97.75 -21.25 15.21
N ALA A 45 -98.83 -20.46 15.10
CA ALA A 45 -99.02 -19.55 13.98
C ALA A 45 -97.87 -18.53 13.86
N THR A 46 -97.49 -17.91 14.98
CA THR A 46 -96.38 -16.95 15.03
C THR A 46 -95.05 -17.60 14.67
N LEU A 47 -94.79 -18.82 15.17
CA LEU A 47 -93.58 -19.57 14.83
C LEU A 47 -93.51 -19.87 13.33
N VAL A 48 -94.62 -20.30 12.72
CA VAL A 48 -94.68 -20.58 11.28
C VAL A 48 -94.46 -19.31 10.45
N THR A 49 -95.02 -18.16 10.85
CA THR A 49 -94.76 -16.88 10.17
C THR A 49 -93.29 -16.47 10.27
N ILE A 50 -92.66 -16.58 11.44
CA ILE A 50 -91.21 -16.30 11.62
C ILE A 50 -90.38 -17.24 10.74
N LEU A 51 -90.70 -18.54 10.75
CA LEU A 51 -89.98 -19.55 9.97
C LEU A 51 -90.13 -19.31 8.45
N THR A 52 -91.32 -18.91 8.00
CA THR A 52 -91.56 -18.52 6.59
C THR A 52 -90.74 -17.28 6.23
N GLY A 53 -90.67 -16.29 7.11
CA GLY A 53 -89.82 -15.11 6.92
C GLY A 53 -88.33 -15.45 6.84
N VAL A 54 -87.85 -16.36 7.69
CA VAL A 54 -86.46 -16.86 7.65
C VAL A 54 -86.18 -17.59 6.34
N VAL A 55 -87.11 -18.43 5.85
CA VAL A 55 -86.96 -19.15 4.56
C VAL A 55 -86.91 -18.18 3.38
N VAL A 56 -87.79 -17.17 3.35
CA VAL A 56 -87.77 -16.15 2.29
C VAL A 56 -86.46 -15.36 2.32
N ALA A 57 -86.04 -14.87 3.49
CA ALA A 57 -84.80 -14.12 3.65
C ALA A 57 -83.57 -14.97 3.28
N ALA A 58 -83.52 -16.23 3.70
CA ALA A 58 -82.44 -17.16 3.36
C ALA A 58 -82.42 -17.48 1.86
N SER A 59 -83.58 -17.60 1.21
CA SER A 59 -83.68 -17.81 -0.24
C SER A 59 -83.18 -16.59 -1.02
N THR A 60 -83.57 -15.38 -0.61
CA THR A 60 -83.07 -14.15 -1.22
C THR A 60 -81.56 -14.02 -1.06
N LEU A 61 -81.04 -14.24 0.15
CA LEU A 61 -79.61 -14.20 0.42
C LEU A 61 -78.86 -15.29 -0.37
N GLY A 62 -79.41 -16.50 -0.45
CA GLY A 62 -78.85 -17.62 -1.21
C GLY A 62 -78.77 -17.34 -2.70
N ILE A 63 -79.83 -16.76 -3.30
CA ILE A 63 -79.83 -16.31 -4.69
C ILE A 63 -78.77 -15.23 -4.90
N LEU A 64 -78.69 -14.24 -4.00
CA LEU A 64 -77.71 -13.16 -4.08
C LEU A 64 -76.26 -13.69 -4.04
N LEU A 65 -75.98 -14.64 -3.13
CA LEU A 65 -74.67 -15.28 -3.00
C LEU A 65 -74.34 -16.23 -4.16
N GLY A 66 -75.35 -16.86 -4.75
CA GLY A 66 -75.19 -17.75 -5.91
C GLY A 66 -74.96 -16.99 -7.22
N THR A 67 -75.55 -15.79 -7.36
CA THR A 67 -75.46 -14.98 -8.59
C THR A 67 -74.33 -13.94 -8.53
N SER A 68 -73.92 -13.48 -7.34
CA SER A 68 -72.91 -12.44 -7.18
C SER A 68 -71.63 -12.96 -6.51
N GLY A 69 -70.61 -13.18 -7.33
CA GLY A 69 -69.24 -13.47 -6.87
C GLY A 69 -68.68 -12.45 -5.86
N PRO A 70 -68.87 -11.13 -6.07
CA PRO A 70 -68.42 -10.10 -5.13
C PRO A 70 -69.03 -10.21 -3.73
N LEU A 71 -70.32 -10.54 -3.61
CA LEU A 71 -71.00 -10.70 -2.31
C LEU A 71 -70.52 -11.96 -1.58
N ARG A 72 -70.31 -13.06 -2.31
CA ARG A 72 -69.74 -14.29 -1.74
C ARG A 72 -68.31 -14.06 -1.23
N LYS A 73 -67.46 -13.41 -2.01
CA LYS A 73 -66.10 -13.07 -1.56
C LYS A 73 -66.11 -12.06 -0.42
N GLY A 74 -67.00 -11.06 -0.46
CA GLY A 74 -67.12 -10.05 0.60
C GLY A 74 -67.57 -10.61 1.95
N ILE A 75 -68.51 -11.56 1.97
CA ILE A 75 -69.00 -12.16 3.23
C ILE A 75 -68.02 -13.22 3.78
N PHE A 76 -67.31 -13.97 2.94
CA PHE A 76 -66.47 -15.10 3.39
C PHE A 76 -64.96 -14.87 3.34
N GLU A 77 -64.45 -13.90 2.56
CA GLU A 77 -63.01 -13.71 2.33
C GLU A 77 -62.48 -12.32 2.72
N LEU A 78 -63.33 -11.40 3.19
CA LEU A 78 -62.91 -10.03 3.52
C LEU A 78 -61.75 -10.00 4.53
N GLU A 79 -61.79 -10.84 5.56
CA GLU A 79 -60.68 -10.96 6.50
C GLU A 79 -59.39 -11.47 5.86
N LYS A 80 -59.48 -12.42 4.91
CA LYS A 80 -58.31 -12.91 4.16
C LYS A 80 -57.73 -11.78 3.32
N ILE A 81 -58.57 -11.06 2.57
CA ILE A 81 -58.15 -9.92 1.74
C ILE A 81 -57.49 -8.84 2.58
N GLN A 82 -58.05 -8.48 3.74
CA GLN A 82 -57.46 -7.50 4.64
C GLN A 82 -56.13 -7.99 5.23
N ARG A 83 -56.02 -9.26 5.61
CA ARG A 83 -54.77 -9.87 6.07
C ARG A 83 -53.70 -9.84 4.98
N ASP A 84 -54.07 -10.18 3.75
CA ASP A 84 -53.16 -10.16 2.59
C ASP A 84 -52.71 -8.74 2.29
N LEU A 85 -53.61 -7.75 2.29
CA LEU A 85 -53.27 -6.33 2.11
C LEU A 85 -52.29 -5.84 3.18
N ARG A 86 -52.52 -6.19 4.46
CA ARG A 86 -51.59 -5.85 5.55
C ARG A 86 -50.23 -6.53 5.35
N ARG A 87 -50.23 -7.81 4.97
CA ARG A 87 -49.00 -8.58 4.71
C ARG A 87 -48.22 -8.00 3.54
N THR A 88 -48.87 -7.73 2.42
CA THR A 88 -48.23 -7.15 1.22
C THR A 88 -47.69 -5.76 1.50
N ARG A 89 -48.42 -4.91 2.24
CA ARG A 89 -47.91 -3.60 2.67
C ARG A 89 -46.69 -3.74 3.58
N GLY A 90 -46.71 -4.68 4.53
CA GLY A 90 -45.55 -4.97 5.39
C GLY A 90 -44.35 -5.48 4.60
N GLN A 91 -44.57 -6.35 3.61
CA GLN A 91 -43.53 -6.85 2.72
C GLN A 91 -42.95 -5.75 1.83
N LEU A 92 -43.79 -4.86 1.30
CA LEU A 92 -43.36 -3.72 0.50
C LEU A 92 -42.45 -2.80 1.32
N GLN A 93 -42.88 -2.43 2.53
CA GLN A 93 -42.10 -1.58 3.42
C GLN A 93 -40.77 -2.24 3.80
N ALA A 94 -40.77 -3.52 4.16
CA ALA A 94 -39.53 -4.25 4.46
C ALA A 94 -38.58 -4.31 3.25
N THR A 95 -39.12 -4.43 2.04
CA THR A 95 -38.32 -4.44 0.80
C THR A 95 -37.74 -3.06 0.50
N GLU A 96 -38.50 -1.99 0.72
CA GLU A 96 -38.02 -0.61 0.61
C GLU A 96 -36.90 -0.31 1.61
N ASP A 97 -37.08 -0.71 2.88
CA ASP A 97 -36.05 -0.58 3.92
C ASP A 97 -34.77 -1.35 3.53
N GLN A 98 -34.92 -2.57 3.01
CA GLN A 98 -33.79 -3.38 2.57
C GLN A 98 -33.10 -2.79 1.34
N LEU A 99 -33.85 -2.21 0.39
CA LEU A 99 -33.30 -1.52 -0.77
C LEU A 99 -32.51 -0.27 -0.35
N GLN A 100 -33.04 0.51 0.59
CA GLN A 100 -32.34 1.67 1.13
C GLN A 100 -31.06 1.26 1.85
N ALA A 101 -31.10 0.22 2.69
CA ALA A 101 -29.91 -0.31 3.36
C ALA A 101 -28.85 -0.79 2.36
N THR A 102 -29.27 -1.52 1.33
CA THR A 102 -28.38 -2.02 0.27
C THR A 102 -27.75 -0.87 -0.52
N ASN A 103 -28.52 0.17 -0.85
CA ASN A 103 -27.98 1.36 -1.53
C ASN A 103 -26.97 2.11 -0.67
N ASN A 104 -27.22 2.23 0.64
CA ASN A 104 -26.27 2.83 1.57
C ASN A 104 -24.96 2.02 1.65
N GLN A 105 -25.06 0.69 1.74
CA GLN A 105 -23.88 -0.20 1.71
C GLN A 105 -23.11 -0.08 0.39
N LYS A 106 -23.82 -0.04 -0.74
CA LYS A 106 -23.20 0.16 -2.06
C LYS A 106 -22.46 1.50 -2.12
N SER A 107 -23.07 2.58 -1.65
CA SER A 107 -22.44 3.91 -1.62
C SER A 107 -21.19 3.92 -0.73
N GLN A 108 -21.23 3.27 0.44
CA GLN A 108 -20.05 3.13 1.30
C GLN A 108 -18.93 2.32 0.63
N ALA A 109 -19.28 1.19 -0.01
CA ALA A 109 -18.33 0.37 -0.74
C ALA A 109 -17.68 1.12 -1.92
N GLU A 110 -18.44 1.97 -2.63
CA GLU A 110 -17.92 2.83 -3.70
C GLU A 110 -16.95 3.88 -3.16
N ILE A 111 -17.24 4.50 -2.01
CA ILE A 111 -16.34 5.45 -1.34
C ILE A 111 -15.04 4.74 -0.93
N GLU A 112 -15.13 3.57 -0.32
CA GLU A 112 -13.97 2.79 0.10
C GLU A 112 -13.12 2.32 -1.09
N LEU A 113 -13.77 1.87 -2.17
CA LEU A 113 -13.09 1.49 -3.40
C LEU A 113 -12.34 2.68 -4.02
N ASN A 114 -12.96 3.86 -4.05
CA ASN A 114 -12.33 5.07 -4.58
C ASN A 114 -11.15 5.51 -3.70
N LYS A 115 -11.28 5.41 -2.37
CA LYS A 115 -10.19 5.67 -1.43
C LYS A 115 -9.02 4.70 -1.67
N SER A 116 -9.30 3.40 -1.74
CA SER A 116 -8.30 2.36 -2.02
C SER A 116 -7.60 2.57 -3.37
N ARG A 117 -8.32 3.01 -4.40
CA ARG A 117 -7.74 3.38 -5.71
C ARG A 117 -6.81 4.59 -5.60
N SER A 118 -7.21 5.62 -4.86
CA SER A 118 -6.38 6.81 -4.60
C SER A 118 -5.11 6.46 -3.83
N ASP A 119 -5.23 5.63 -2.79
CA ASP A 119 -4.12 5.15 -1.98
C ASP A 119 -3.15 4.32 -2.83
N ARG A 120 -3.67 3.44 -3.69
CA ARG A 120 -2.86 2.67 -4.65
C ARG A 120 -2.11 3.56 -5.64
N ALA A 121 -2.77 4.57 -6.21
CA ALA A 121 -2.12 5.51 -7.13
C ALA A 121 -0.99 6.28 -6.43
N THR A 122 -1.21 6.69 -5.18
CA THR A 122 -0.21 7.37 -4.36
C THR A 122 0.98 6.46 -4.03
N ALA A 123 0.71 5.23 -3.58
CA ALA A 123 1.75 4.24 -3.30
C ALA A 123 2.56 3.89 -4.56
N GLN A 124 1.92 3.79 -5.72
CA GLN A 124 2.59 3.52 -6.99
C GLN A 124 3.50 4.70 -7.40
N LYS A 125 3.06 5.94 -7.19
CA LYS A 125 3.89 7.13 -7.41
C LYS A 125 5.10 7.14 -6.48
N GLN A 126 4.90 6.88 -5.18
CA GLN A 126 5.98 6.79 -4.21
C GLN A 126 6.98 5.67 -4.55
N LEU A 127 6.51 4.53 -5.04
CA LEU A 127 7.36 3.42 -5.49
C LEU A 127 8.26 3.86 -6.67
N LEU A 128 7.71 4.60 -7.64
CA LEU A 128 8.47 5.12 -8.77
C LEU A 128 9.53 6.13 -8.31
N GLU A 129 9.14 7.10 -7.48
CA GLU A 129 10.07 8.09 -6.92
C GLU A 129 11.19 7.43 -6.08
N THR A 130 10.83 6.42 -5.28
CA THR A 130 11.80 5.67 -4.48
C THR A 130 12.76 4.87 -5.35
N ASN A 131 12.26 4.24 -6.42
CA ASN A 131 13.11 3.51 -7.38
C ASN A 131 14.08 4.46 -8.11
N GLU A 132 13.61 5.64 -8.52
CA GLU A 132 14.47 6.65 -9.15
C GLU A 132 15.55 7.14 -8.18
N SER A 133 15.17 7.44 -6.94
CA SER A 133 16.12 7.81 -5.88
C SER A 133 17.13 6.70 -5.60
N LEU A 134 16.70 5.43 -5.56
CA LEU A 134 17.57 4.28 -5.37
C LEU A 134 18.56 4.12 -6.53
N GLN A 135 18.12 4.29 -7.77
CA GLN A 135 19.01 4.26 -8.94
C GLN A 135 20.05 5.39 -8.87
N GLY A 136 19.63 6.60 -8.46
CA GLY A 136 20.54 7.72 -8.22
C GLY A 136 21.60 7.39 -7.17
N ALA A 137 21.16 6.84 -6.03
CA ALA A 137 22.06 6.46 -4.93
C ALA A 137 23.04 5.34 -5.34
N ILE A 138 22.61 4.38 -6.16
CA ILE A 138 23.50 3.34 -6.71
C ILE A 138 24.54 3.97 -7.63
N ALA A 139 24.14 4.84 -8.55
CA ALA A 139 25.07 5.51 -9.45
C ALA A 139 26.09 6.38 -8.71
N GLU A 140 25.68 7.05 -7.64
CA GLU A 140 26.57 7.82 -6.77
C GLU A 140 27.54 6.93 -5.99
N ARG A 141 27.05 5.79 -5.46
CA ARG A 141 27.90 4.78 -4.83
C ARG A 141 28.94 4.22 -5.80
N ASP A 142 28.58 3.95 -7.03
CA ASP A 142 29.50 3.41 -8.04
C ASP A 142 30.59 4.42 -8.43
N LYS A 143 30.22 5.71 -8.55
CA LYS A 143 31.19 6.80 -8.71
C LYS A 143 32.13 6.87 -7.50
N ALA A 144 31.60 6.84 -6.29
CA ALA A 144 32.40 6.89 -5.07
C ALA A 144 33.35 5.70 -4.95
N ASN A 145 32.91 4.49 -5.32
CA ASN A 145 33.76 3.30 -5.35
C ASN A 145 34.88 3.43 -6.39
N THR A 146 34.59 3.99 -7.56
CA THR A 146 35.59 4.25 -8.60
C THR A 146 36.66 5.22 -8.11
N ILE A 147 36.24 6.34 -7.51
CA ILE A 147 37.14 7.34 -6.92
C ILE A 147 37.98 6.70 -5.82
N ARG A 148 37.36 5.92 -4.93
CA ARG A 148 38.08 5.22 -3.85
C ARG A 148 39.14 4.27 -4.41
N SER A 149 38.82 3.49 -5.45
CA SER A 149 39.78 2.59 -6.10
C SER A 149 40.95 3.35 -6.72
N GLN A 150 40.68 4.47 -7.40
CA GLN A 150 41.72 5.33 -7.96
C GLN A 150 42.62 5.93 -6.87
N ALA A 151 42.03 6.44 -5.79
CA ALA A 151 42.76 6.99 -4.66
C ALA A 151 43.62 5.91 -3.96
N GLN A 152 43.12 4.68 -3.84
CA GLN A 152 43.91 3.56 -3.31
C GLN A 152 45.11 3.24 -4.21
N ALA A 153 44.91 3.19 -5.53
CA ALA A 153 46.00 2.97 -6.47
C ALA A 153 47.04 4.11 -6.47
N GLU A 154 46.61 5.35 -6.21
CA GLU A 154 47.52 6.49 -6.07
C GLU A 154 48.33 6.41 -4.76
N VAL A 155 47.70 6.03 -3.66
CA VAL A 155 48.39 5.76 -2.39
C VAL A 155 49.44 4.66 -2.57
N GLU A 156 49.12 3.55 -3.24
CA GLU A 156 50.09 2.49 -3.52
C GLU A 156 51.27 3.01 -4.36
N ARG A 157 51.01 3.75 -5.45
CA ARG A 157 52.07 4.35 -6.27
C ARG A 157 52.97 5.29 -5.50
N THR A 158 52.40 6.16 -4.66
CA THR A 158 53.19 7.09 -3.84
C THR A 158 54.02 6.36 -2.79
N GLN A 159 53.52 5.26 -2.23
CA GLN A 159 54.28 4.41 -1.31
C GLN A 159 55.45 3.71 -2.01
N ASP A 160 55.25 3.24 -3.24
CA ASP A 160 56.31 2.64 -4.06
C ASP A 160 57.39 3.67 -4.42
N GLN A 161 56.97 4.87 -4.83
CA GLN A 161 57.88 5.99 -5.12
C GLN A 161 58.69 6.37 -3.89
N LEU A 162 58.04 6.47 -2.73
CA LEU A 162 58.72 6.78 -1.47
C LEU A 162 59.77 5.72 -1.13
N SER A 163 59.42 4.44 -1.29
CA SER A 163 60.34 3.31 -1.07
C SER A 163 61.52 3.35 -2.04
N ALA A 164 61.29 3.66 -3.31
CA ALA A 164 62.34 3.83 -4.32
C ALA A 164 63.29 4.99 -3.97
N VAL A 165 62.75 6.14 -3.56
CA VAL A 165 63.54 7.31 -3.13
C VAL A 165 64.37 6.97 -1.88
N PHE A 166 63.81 6.26 -0.90
CA PHE A 166 64.58 5.78 0.25
C PHE A 166 65.74 4.85 -0.16
N GLY A 167 65.51 3.97 -1.14
CA GLY A 167 66.56 3.17 -1.74
C GLY A 167 67.68 4.02 -2.36
N GLN A 168 67.33 5.03 -3.15
CA GLN A 168 68.29 5.96 -3.76
C GLN A 168 69.10 6.74 -2.70
N ILE A 169 68.45 7.25 -1.66
CA ILE A 169 69.13 7.94 -0.56
C ILE A 169 70.16 7.02 0.10
N THR A 170 69.82 5.74 0.29
CA THR A 170 70.70 4.75 0.91
C THR A 170 71.91 4.47 0.01
N THR A 171 71.70 4.29 -1.30
CA THR A 171 72.78 4.11 -2.28
C THR A 171 73.70 5.33 -2.33
N LEU A 172 73.13 6.54 -2.47
CA LEU A 172 73.90 7.78 -2.52
C LEU A 172 74.72 8.01 -1.23
N ARG A 173 74.16 7.68 -0.06
CA ARG A 173 74.92 7.72 1.20
C ARG A 173 76.11 6.76 1.18
N SER A 174 75.93 5.55 0.66
CA SER A 174 77.02 4.58 0.52
C SER A 174 78.10 5.09 -0.43
N GLU A 175 77.72 5.63 -1.59
CA GLU A 175 78.64 6.23 -2.56
C GLU A 175 79.41 7.42 -1.95
N ILE A 176 78.74 8.32 -1.22
CA ILE A 176 79.40 9.42 -0.52
C ILE A 176 80.45 8.90 0.46
N ASN A 177 80.12 7.88 1.27
CA ASN A 177 81.07 7.30 2.21
C ASN A 177 82.27 6.64 1.51
N GLN A 178 82.04 5.95 0.39
CA GLN A 178 83.11 5.37 -0.43
C GLN A 178 84.02 6.46 -1.00
N LEU A 179 83.45 7.49 -1.62
CA LEU A 179 84.19 8.62 -2.17
C LEU A 179 84.97 9.38 -1.09
N GLN A 180 84.41 9.52 0.11
CA GLN A 180 85.13 10.11 1.25
C GLN A 180 86.32 9.24 1.67
N SER A 181 86.15 7.92 1.76
CA SER A 181 87.25 7.01 2.06
C SER A 181 88.32 7.00 0.98
N GLU A 182 87.94 7.04 -0.29
CA GLU A 182 88.85 7.09 -1.43
C GLU A 182 89.64 8.40 -1.45
N ARG A 183 88.95 9.53 -1.25
CA ARG A 183 89.59 10.84 -1.10
C ARG A 183 90.60 10.85 0.06
N GLN A 184 90.27 10.25 1.19
CA GLN A 184 91.19 10.17 2.34
C GLN A 184 92.43 9.32 2.03
N ARG A 185 92.28 8.23 1.27
CA ARG A 185 93.41 7.42 0.80
C ARG A 185 94.32 8.20 -0.14
N VAL A 186 93.74 8.86 -1.15
CA VAL A 186 94.51 9.67 -2.12
C VAL A 186 95.26 10.80 -1.42
N ILE A 187 94.65 11.45 -0.42
CA ILE A 187 95.34 12.47 0.39
C ILE A 187 96.51 11.85 1.15
N ALA A 188 96.32 10.70 1.80
CA ALA A 188 97.39 10.02 2.54
C ALA A 188 98.55 9.58 1.63
N GLU A 189 98.23 9.01 0.45
CA GLU A 189 99.23 8.65 -0.57
C GLU A 189 100.00 9.88 -1.05
N GLY A 190 99.31 11.00 -1.32
CA GLY A 190 99.95 12.26 -1.68
C GLY A 190 100.85 12.82 -0.58
N GLU A 191 100.44 12.74 0.69
CA GLU A 191 101.27 13.13 1.83
C GLU A 191 102.51 12.24 1.99
N GLU A 192 102.40 10.94 1.71
CA GLU A 192 103.56 10.04 1.66
C GLU A 192 104.51 10.38 0.50
N GLU A 193 103.98 10.64 -0.69
CA GLU A 193 104.79 11.02 -1.86
C GLU A 193 105.52 12.35 -1.64
N VAL A 194 104.84 13.35 -1.09
CA VAL A 194 105.45 14.64 -0.74
C VAL A 194 106.54 14.44 0.32
N ARG A 195 106.29 13.62 1.35
CA ARG A 195 107.32 13.30 2.37
C ARG A 195 108.53 12.59 1.76
N ALA A 196 108.32 11.62 0.88
CA ALA A 196 109.39 10.91 0.20
C ALA A 196 110.23 11.85 -0.68
N LYS A 197 109.58 12.71 -1.47
CA LYS A 197 110.27 13.74 -2.27
C LYS A 197 111.04 14.73 -1.40
N GLN A 198 110.44 15.19 -0.29
CA GLN A 198 111.10 16.11 0.64
C GLN A 198 112.35 15.48 1.29
N ALA A 199 112.29 14.19 1.65
CA ALA A 199 113.44 13.45 2.16
C ALA A 199 114.58 13.38 1.12
N VAL A 200 114.25 13.04 -0.14
CA VAL A 200 115.23 13.03 -1.25
C VAL A 200 115.84 14.41 -1.48
N ILE A 201 115.04 15.48 -1.47
CA ILE A 201 115.53 16.85 -1.62
C ILE A 201 116.50 17.18 -0.47
N SER A 202 116.14 16.90 0.78
CA SER A 202 117.01 17.15 1.94
C SER A 202 118.33 16.36 1.87
N GLN A 203 118.29 15.13 1.36
CA GLN A 203 119.47 14.30 1.16
C GLN A 203 120.38 14.90 0.08
N ARG A 204 119.80 15.35 -1.04
CA ARG A 204 120.53 16.03 -2.12
C ARG A 204 121.15 17.34 -1.64
N GLU A 205 120.42 18.15 -0.88
CA GLU A 205 120.96 19.38 -0.27
C GLU A 205 122.13 19.08 0.67
N ALA A 206 122.03 18.04 1.50
CA ALA A 206 123.13 17.62 2.37
C ALA A 206 124.36 17.12 1.59
N GLN A 207 124.15 16.43 0.47
CA GLN A 207 125.24 16.02 -0.43
C GLN A 207 125.90 17.22 -1.11
N LEU A 208 125.09 18.17 -1.61
CA LEU A 208 125.58 19.41 -2.21
C LEU A 208 126.44 20.20 -1.21
N ARG A 209 125.97 20.40 0.04
CA ARG A 209 126.77 21.05 1.08
C ARG A 209 128.10 20.35 1.38
N LYS A 210 128.13 19.01 1.34
CA LYS A 210 129.39 18.25 1.51
C LYS A 210 130.34 18.48 0.34
N LEU A 211 129.82 18.48 -0.89
CA LEU A 211 130.61 18.74 -2.10
C LEU A 211 131.13 20.19 -2.11
N GLU A 212 130.31 21.17 -1.74
CA GLU A 212 130.71 22.57 -1.58
C GLU A 212 131.80 22.72 -0.51
N ALA A 213 131.64 22.11 0.66
CA ALA A 213 132.66 22.11 1.71
C ALA A 213 133.97 21.44 1.26
N GLN A 214 133.90 20.37 0.45
CA GLN A 214 135.07 19.75 -0.16
C GLN A 214 135.75 20.68 -1.17
N GLN A 215 134.98 21.37 -2.00
CA GLN A 215 135.51 22.33 -2.97
C GLN A 215 136.18 23.52 -2.27
N ASP A 216 135.54 24.10 -1.25
CA ASP A 216 136.10 25.16 -0.42
C ASP A 216 137.39 24.73 0.29
N PHE A 217 137.44 23.49 0.80
CA PHE A 217 138.65 22.92 1.39
C PHE A 217 139.78 22.78 0.37
N LEU A 218 139.49 22.29 -0.84
CA LEU A 218 140.47 22.16 -1.92
C LEU A 218 140.96 23.52 -2.43
N VAL A 219 140.08 24.52 -2.53
CA VAL A 219 140.43 25.90 -2.90
C VAL A 219 141.34 26.53 -1.84
N LYS A 220 141.02 26.40 -0.55
CA LYS A 220 141.89 26.87 0.55
C LYS A 220 143.26 26.16 0.54
N ARG A 221 143.29 24.85 0.26
CA ARG A 221 144.54 24.09 0.12
C ARG A 221 145.39 24.57 -1.06
N ASN A 222 144.77 24.87 -2.20
CA ASN A 222 145.48 25.41 -3.37
C ASN A 222 145.96 26.85 -3.17
N CYS A 223 145.20 27.71 -2.48
CA CYS A 223 145.67 29.04 -2.08
C CYS A 223 146.87 29.00 -1.12
N GLN A 224 146.96 27.99 -0.25
CA GLN A 224 148.13 27.78 0.63
C GLN A 224 149.34 27.16 -0.10
N ALA A 225 149.10 26.36 -1.16
CA ALA A 225 150.16 25.77 -1.97
C ALA A 225 150.76 26.74 -3.01
N GLY A 226 150.00 27.75 -3.45
CA GLY A 226 150.46 28.81 -4.36
C GLY A 226 151.19 29.99 -3.71
N ALA A 227 151.40 29.96 -2.39
CA ALA A 227 152.08 31.02 -1.62
C ALA A 227 153.53 30.66 -1.23
N ARG A 228 154.17 29.74 -1.95
CA ARG A 228 155.60 29.40 -1.81
C ARG A 228 156.35 29.66 -3.10
#